data_AF-A0A925JR60-F1
#
_entry.id   AF-A0A925JR60-F1
#
_cell.length_a   1.000
_cell.length_b   1.000
_cell.length_c   1.000
_cell.angle_alpha   90.00
_cell.angle_beta   90.00
_cell.angle_gamma   90.00
#
_symmetry.space_group_name_H-M   'P 1'
#
loop_
_entity.id
_entity.type
_entity.pdbx_description
1 polymer ?
#
loop_
_entity_poly.entity_id
_entity_poly.type
_entity_poly.pdbx_seq_one_letter_code
_entity_poly.pdbx_strand_id
1 'polypeptide(L)' 'MKVVTLKLTTEELELLTSLVTDQLFRKEFIDPKMPGYKSNADEISLGKALIGRLRSMLDPAPAKKVASPRISGASG' A
#
# COMPACT_ATOMS: atom_id res chain seq x y z
N MET A 1 -7.51 14.21 7.79
CA MET A 1 -8.07 12.98 7.17
C MET A 1 -8.71 12.12 8.24
N LYS A 2 -9.86 11.52 7.95
CA LYS A 2 -10.52 10.55 8.86
C LYS A 2 -10.04 9.14 8.50
N VAL A 3 -9.71 8.33 9.50
CA VAL A 3 -9.28 6.94 9.30
C VAL A 3 -10.50 6.02 9.31
N VAL A 4 -10.48 5.03 8.43
CA VAL A 4 -11.47 3.95 8.37
C VAL A 4 -10.72 2.62 8.45
N THR A 5 -11.22 1.69 9.26
CA THR A 5 -10.68 0.32 9.35
C THR A 5 -11.52 -0.61 8.48
N LEU A 6 -10.84 -1.44 7.68
CA LEU A 6 -11.46 -2.46 6.85
C LEU A 6 -11.00 -3.84 7.33
N LYS A 7 -11.91 -4.82 7.32
CA LYS A 7 -11.58 -6.24 7.45
C LYS A 7 -11.75 -6.87 6.08
N LEU A 8 -10.70 -7.49 5.57
CA LEU A 8 -10.64 -8.14 4.28
C LEU A 8 -9.94 -9.48 4.43
N THR A 9 -10.30 -10.47 3.62
CA THR A 9 -9.46 -11.65 3.43
C THR A 9 -8.22 -11.28 2.59
N THR A 10 -7.23 -12.18 2.55
CA THR A 10 -6.05 -11.98 1.71
C THR A 10 -6.44 -11.90 0.23
N GLU A 11 -7.37 -12.74 -0.22
CA GLU A 11 -7.86 -12.78 -1.60
C GLU A 11 -8.61 -11.50 -1.97
N GLU A 12 -9.44 -10.97 -1.06
CA GLU A 12 -10.13 -9.69 -1.25
C GLU A 12 -9.14 -8.53 -1.34
N LEU A 13 -8.08 -8.55 -0.53
CA LEU A 13 -7.02 -7.55 -0.57
C LEU A 13 -6.17 -7.65 -1.84
N GLU A 14 -5.85 -8.86 -2.32
CA GLU A 14 -5.18 -9.08 -3.61
C GLU A 14 -6.03 -8.53 -4.76
N LEU A 15 -7.32 -8.90 -4.81
CA LEU A 15 -8.24 -8.43 -5.82
C LEU A 15 -8.36 -6.91 -5.80
N LEU A 16 -8.56 -6.31 -4.62
CA LEU A 16 -8.64 -4.85 -4.46
C LEU A 16 -7.35 -4.17 -4.94
N THR A 17 -6.18 -4.71 -4.57
CA THR A 17 -4.89 -4.16 -4.99
C THR A 17 -4.73 -4.19 -6.50
N SER A 18 -5.16 -5.28 -7.15
CA SER A 18 -5.16 -5.42 -8.60
C SER A 18 -6.06 -4.38 -9.27
N LEU A 19 -7.33 -4.32 -8.86
CA LEU A 19 -8.32 -3.38 -9.41
C LEU A 19 -7.89 -1.92 -9.28
N VAL A 20 -7.35 -1.52 -8.12
CA VAL A 20 -6.89 -0.15 -7.89
C VAL A 20 -5.63 0.15 -8.72
N THR A 21 -4.75 -0.83 -8.93
CA THR A 21 -3.59 -0.69 -9.83
C THR A 21 -4.02 -0.40 -11.26
N ASP A 22 -5.00 -1.16 -11.78
CA ASP A 22 -5.53 -0.96 -13.14
C ASP A 22 -6.18 0.42 -13.30
N GLN A 23 -6.96 0.85 -12.31
CA GLN A 23 -7.59 2.17 -12.33
C GLN A 23 -6.56 3.30 -12.30
N LEU A 24 -5.51 3.18 -11.47
CA LEU A 24 -4.44 4.17 -11.44
C LEU A 24 -3.70 4.21 -12.77
N PHE A 25 -3.39 3.06 -13.37
CA PHE A 25 -2.74 3.00 -14.68
C PHE A 25 -3.57 3.70 -15.76
N ARG A 26 -4.88 3.44 -15.79
CA ARG A 26 -5.79 4.15 -16.70
C ARG A 26 -5.74 5.66 -16.48
N LYS A 27 -5.85 6.13 -15.23
CA LYS A 27 -5.81 7.56 -14.92
C LYS A 27 -4.49 8.22 -15.29
N GLU A 28 -3.37 7.50 -15.15
CA GLU A 28 -2.04 8.06 -15.40
C GLU A 28 -1.65 8.02 -16.89
N PHE A 29 -2.08 7.01 -17.64
CA PHE A 29 -1.56 6.76 -18.99
C PHE A 29 -2.60 6.76 -20.11
N ILE A 30 -3.87 6.52 -19.79
CA ILE A 30 -4.96 6.44 -20.78
C ILE A 30 -5.75 7.73 -20.79
N ASP A 31 -6.28 8.13 -19.63
CA ASP A 31 -7.15 9.30 -19.53
C ASP A 31 -6.50 10.63 -20.01
N PRO A 32 -5.18 10.87 -19.87
CA PRO A 32 -4.54 12.06 -20.45
C PRO A 32 -4.62 12.18 -21.97
N LYS A 33 -4.97 11.10 -22.67
CA LYS A 33 -5.18 11.09 -24.13
C LYS A 33 -6.61 11.47 -24.51
N MET A 34 -7.52 11.58 -23.54
CA MET A 34 -8.92 11.91 -23.79
C MET A 34 -9.10 13.44 -23.88
N PRO A 35 -9.83 13.95 -24.89
CA PRO A 35 -10.13 15.37 -25.00
C PRO A 35 -10.79 15.92 -23.74
N GLY A 36 -10.29 17.06 -23.26
CA GLY A 36 -10.85 17.73 -22.08
C GLY A 36 -10.45 17.13 -20.73
N TYR A 37 -9.59 16.10 -20.69
CA TYR A 37 -9.08 15.55 -19.43
C TYR A 37 -8.24 16.58 -18.67
N LYS A 38 -8.45 16.64 -17.35
CA LYS A 38 -7.64 17.43 -16.42
C LYS A 38 -6.97 16.48 -15.43
N SER A 39 -5.64 16.46 -15.44
CA SER A 39 -4.87 15.68 -14.49
C SER A 39 -5.02 16.24 -13.08
N ASN A 40 -5.09 15.33 -12.10
CA ASN A 40 -5.01 15.67 -10.68
C ASN A 40 -3.79 14.95 -10.08
N ALA A 41 -2.67 15.66 -10.02
CA ALA A 41 -1.40 15.10 -9.56
C ALA A 41 -1.47 14.59 -8.10
N ASP A 42 -2.24 15.27 -7.25
CA ASP A 42 -2.42 14.88 -5.84
C ASP A 42 -3.17 13.55 -5.73
N GLU A 43 -4.18 13.34 -6.58
CA GLU A 43 -4.92 12.08 -6.63
C GLU A 43 -4.04 10.92 -7.13
N ILE A 44 -3.23 11.15 -8.17
CA ILE A 44 -2.29 10.14 -8.69
C ILE A 44 -1.25 9.78 -7.62
N SER A 45 -0.68 10.78 -6.94
CA SER A 45 0.29 10.59 -5.86
C SER A 45 -0.31 9.78 -4.70
N LEU A 46 -1.52 10.15 -4.27
CA LEU A 46 -2.25 9.44 -3.22
C LEU A 46 -2.54 7.99 -3.63
N GLY A 47 -2.94 7.77 -4.89
CA GLY A 47 -3.18 6.44 -5.44
C GLY A 47 -1.94 5.55 -5.41
N LYS A 48 -0.78 6.08 -5.82
CA LYS A 48 0.52 5.36 -5.74
C LYS A 48 0.86 4.96 -4.30
N ALA A 49 0.70 5.90 -3.36
CA ALA A 49 0.96 5.64 -1.94
C ALA A 49 -0.01 4.64 -1.32
N LEU A 50 -1.28 4.64 -1.75
CA LEU A 50 -2.28 3.67 -1.32
C LEU A 50 -1.92 2.25 -1.80
N ILE A 51 -1.64 2.07 -3.10
CA ILE A 51 -1.27 0.77 -3.67
C ILE A 51 -0.01 0.23 -2.99
N GLY A 52 0.99 1.07 -2.74
CA GLY A 52 2.19 0.67 -2.00
C GLY A 52 1.86 0.07 -0.63
N ARG A 53 0.96 0.72 0.12
CA ARG A 53 0.48 0.22 1.42
C ARG A 53 -0.27 -1.11 1.31
N LEU A 54 -1.16 -1.25 0.33
CA LEU A 54 -1.92 -2.49 0.12
C LEU A 54 -0.99 -3.66 -0.20
N ARG A 55 0.01 -3.45 -1.06
CA ARG A 55 1.03 -4.47 -1.39
C ARG A 55 1.84 -4.88 -0.16
N SER A 56 2.24 -3.92 0.68
CA SER A 56 2.96 -4.24 1.93
C SER A 56 2.12 -5.02 2.95
N MET A 57 0.80 -4.99 2.86
CA MET A 57 -0.09 -5.79 3.71
C MET A 57 -0.21 -7.24 3.21
N LEU A 58 -0.07 -7.47 1.90
CA LEU A 58 -0.10 -8.80 1.27
C LEU A 58 1.20 -9.57 1.46
N ASP A 59 2.33 -8.87 1.40
CA ASP A 59 3.66 -9.46 1.59
C ASP A 59 4.38 -8.75 2.74
N PRO A 60 3.99 -9.04 4.01
CA PRO A 60 4.71 -8.53 5.15
C PRO A 60 6.08 -9.20 5.17
N ALA A 61 7.09 -8.50 4.64
CA ALA A 61 8.49 -8.91 4.81
C ALA A 61 8.69 -9.36 6.26
N PRO A 62 9.40 -10.49 6.51
CA PRO A 62 9.52 -11.03 7.86
C PRO A 62 10.03 -9.93 8.76
N ALA A 63 9.19 -9.56 9.75
CA ALA A 63 9.52 -8.54 10.73
C ALA A 63 10.96 -8.80 11.18
N LYS A 64 11.87 -7.85 10.93
CA LYS A 64 13.24 -7.92 11.44
C LYS A 64 13.11 -8.28 12.91
N LYS A 65 13.48 -9.52 13.29
CA LYS A 65 13.53 -9.96 14.67
C LYS A 65 14.44 -8.96 15.38
N VAL A 66 13.83 -8.02 16.11
CA VAL A 66 14.58 -7.15 17.00
C VAL A 66 15.19 -8.10 18.00
N ALA A 67 16.52 -8.27 17.93
CA ALA A 67 17.24 -9.18 18.80
C ALA A 67 16.99 -8.74 20.25
N SER A 68 16.28 -9.58 21.00
CA SER A 68 16.11 -9.38 22.44
C SER A 68 17.49 -9.27 23.10
N PRO A 69 17.76 -8.26 23.95
CA PRO A 69 19.03 -8.21 24.66
C PRO A 69 19.11 -9.43 25.57
N ARG A 70 20.12 -10.29 25.36
CA ARG A 70 20.50 -11.29 26.36
C ARG A 70 21.03 -10.52 27.57
N ILE A 71 20.22 -10.43 28.62
CA ILE A 71 20.71 -10.04 29.95
C ILE A 71 21.57 -11.22 30.44
N SER A 72 22.89 -11.11 30.26
CA SER A 72 23.84 -11.98 30.92
C SER A 72 23.90 -11.58 32.39
N GLY A 73 23.24 -12.36 33.24
CA GLY A 73 23.56 -12.37 34.66
C GLY A 73 25.02 -12.81 34.82
N ALA A 74 25.83 -11.95 35.44
CA ALA A 74 27.12 -12.32 35.98
C ALA A 74 27.12 -11.88 37.45
N SER A 75 26.96 -12.90 38.28
CA SER A 75 27.29 -12.96 39.70
C SER A 75 28.68 -12.39 40.02
N GLY A 76 28.75 -11.63 41.10
CA GLY A 76 29.96 -11.21 41.80
C GLY A 76 29.59 -10.69 43.18
#